data_AF-A0A841L1S1-F1
#
_entry.id   AF-A0A841L1S1-F1
#
_cell.length_a   1.000
_cell.length_b   1.000
_cell.length_c   1.000
_cell.angle_alpha   90.00
_cell.angle_beta   90.00
_cell.angle_gamma   90.00
#
_symmetry.space_group_name_H-M   'P 1'
#
loop_
_entity.id
_entity.type
_entity.pdbx_description
1 polymer ?
#
loop_
_entity_poly.entity_id
_entity_poly.type
_entity_poly.pdbx_seq_one_letter_code
_entity_poly.pdbx_strand_id
1 'polypeptide(L)'
;MGSIIGIDKEKLDQNQYLVSLMNEGSRKGLLSLDLVKDIPFGLMEVLKEVMRMYTKGESSTLKVDTAEGLMKSIVYSIDLLLMNYPAPEDAIRHLQSCNVKALYQEALSYANDYIKSTKKLYQSIEVKRVLVPNVVYNETFTEAIPNFLLDYDVIFSAHNTSSDMDYPLACDDISAKGITYIRRYLELFELENDFCRSFNPKNIAKLLQAYGKSNGLNYEQAPINLFEIVLNNVVFLTFLDKSYDNLLISTIEFELIEEKLNGLNKIEIKHLIFSILDKLIHRLEIMNPNLIDLIYRYSEAMIERLNNALAHGHLANMMVLEVVARHKERTILELGYKMNNRAFRFVYKKITDCSTIEGKMILLKKYINSLDDFVDLLKADCFYNKEYDYVFNSLGNLELSTLIIHGFKEHMLKGEDKLSTLLSKTISYRYDWEKALIDWLKKLDKNRMQDIELLVYQNLVNEII
;
A
#
# COMPACT_ATOMS: atom_id res chain seq x y z
N MET A 1 40.10 28.71 -19.20
CA MET A 1 39.51 27.40 -18.88
C MET A 1 38.53 27.07 -19.99
N GLY A 2 38.92 26.22 -20.94
CA GLY A 2 38.01 25.79 -22.01
C GLY A 2 36.87 24.97 -21.38
N SER A 3 35.63 25.37 -21.63
CA SER A 3 34.47 24.59 -21.17
C SER A 3 34.58 23.19 -21.75
N ILE A 4 34.39 22.17 -20.92
CA ILE A 4 34.31 20.78 -21.36
C ILE A 4 33.29 20.72 -22.52
N ILE A 5 33.77 20.37 -23.72
CA ILE A 5 32.94 20.21 -24.92
C ILE A 5 32.26 18.84 -24.78
N GLY A 6 31.18 18.82 -23.99
CA GLY A 6 30.32 17.65 -23.81
C GLY A 6 28.90 17.94 -24.29
N ILE A 7 28.16 16.87 -24.55
CA ILE A 7 26.73 16.91 -24.88
C ILE A 7 25.94 17.29 -23.63
N ASP A 8 25.05 18.27 -23.80
CA ASP A 8 24.14 18.70 -22.75
C ASP A 8 22.95 17.71 -22.66
N LYS A 9 22.96 16.86 -21.62
CA LYS A 9 21.95 15.81 -21.43
C LYS A 9 20.53 16.36 -21.26
N GLU A 10 20.39 17.57 -20.71
CA GLU A 10 19.10 18.24 -20.52
C GLU A 10 18.43 18.64 -21.85
N LYS A 11 19.19 18.62 -22.95
CA LYS A 11 18.68 18.92 -24.30
C LYS A 11 18.32 17.70 -25.12
N LEU A 12 18.55 16.50 -24.58
CA LEU A 12 18.23 15.25 -25.26
C LEU A 12 16.77 14.87 -24.96
N ASP A 13 16.04 14.54 -26.01
CA ASP A 13 14.66 14.06 -25.92
C ASP A 13 14.67 12.54 -26.05
N GLN A 14 14.22 11.82 -25.02
CA GLN A 14 14.18 10.36 -25.02
C GLN A 14 13.23 9.78 -26.09
N ASN A 15 12.23 10.54 -26.54
CA ASN A 15 11.27 10.12 -27.56
C ASN A 15 11.70 10.49 -28.98
N GLN A 16 12.76 11.29 -29.11
CA GLN A 16 13.35 11.74 -30.38
C GLN A 16 14.88 11.79 -30.23
N TYR A 17 15.47 10.69 -29.75
CA TYR A 17 16.83 10.69 -29.24
C TYR A 17 17.86 10.96 -30.33
N LEU A 18 17.76 10.30 -31.48
CA LEU A 18 18.61 10.53 -32.65
C LEU A 18 18.57 11.98 -33.08
N VAL A 19 17.37 12.57 -33.18
CA VAL A 19 17.20 13.95 -33.67
C VAL A 19 17.80 14.96 -32.69
N SER A 20 17.49 14.82 -31.40
CA SER A 20 18.02 15.71 -30.36
C SER A 20 19.54 15.56 -30.19
N LEU A 21 20.07 14.32 -30.27
CA LEU A 21 21.49 14.03 -30.26
C LEU A 21 22.23 14.64 -31.44
N MET A 22 21.68 14.54 -32.66
CA MET A 22 22.26 15.17 -33.85
C MET A 22 22.30 16.69 -33.73
N ASN A 23 21.21 17.31 -33.27
CA ASN A 23 21.11 18.75 -33.11
C ASN A 23 22.14 19.27 -32.09
N GLU A 24 22.23 18.63 -30.93
CA GLU A 24 23.18 19.02 -29.88
C GLU A 24 24.62 18.71 -30.28
N GLY A 25 24.88 17.57 -30.89
CA GLY A 25 26.20 17.20 -31.42
C GLY A 25 26.69 18.17 -32.49
N SER A 26 25.81 18.63 -33.38
CA SER A 26 26.13 19.66 -34.36
C SER A 26 26.44 20.99 -33.70
N ARG A 27 25.61 21.43 -32.75
CA ARG A 27 25.79 22.69 -32.00
C ARG A 27 27.12 22.72 -31.25
N LYS A 28 27.57 21.57 -30.73
CA LYS A 28 28.84 21.41 -30.00
C LYS A 28 30.04 21.15 -30.91
N GLY A 29 29.84 21.02 -32.22
CA GLY A 29 30.90 20.72 -33.19
C GLY A 29 31.44 19.28 -33.09
N LEU A 30 30.70 18.38 -32.43
CA LEU A 30 31.04 16.97 -32.29
C LEU A 30 30.57 16.14 -33.49
N LEU A 31 29.58 16.65 -34.24
CA LEU A 31 29.05 16.06 -35.48
C LEU A 31 29.29 17.01 -36.66
N SER A 32 29.80 16.46 -37.78
CA SER A 32 30.01 17.24 -39.00
C SER A 32 28.68 17.61 -39.66
N LEU A 33 28.61 18.79 -40.26
CA LEU A 33 27.40 19.25 -40.96
C LEU A 33 27.04 18.38 -42.16
N ASP A 34 28.02 17.72 -42.78
CA ASP A 34 27.78 16.79 -43.88
C ASP A 34 27.08 15.53 -43.38
N LEU A 35 27.55 14.93 -42.27
CA LEU A 35 26.92 13.75 -41.69
C LEU A 35 25.49 14.02 -41.22
N VAL A 36 25.23 15.19 -40.62
CA VAL A 36 23.87 15.61 -40.21
C VAL A 36 22.92 15.71 -41.40
N LYS A 37 23.42 16.08 -42.58
CA LYS A 37 22.63 16.11 -43.83
C LYS A 37 22.47 14.73 -44.46
N ASP A 38 23.47 13.87 -44.34
CA ASP A 38 23.49 12.53 -44.94
C ASP A 38 22.57 11.54 -44.22
N ILE A 39 22.42 11.66 -42.90
CA ILE A 39 21.58 10.73 -42.11
C ILE A 39 20.12 10.70 -42.59
N PRO A 40 19.42 11.83 -42.79
CA PRO A 40 18.08 11.83 -43.38
C PRO A 40 17.98 11.09 -44.73
N PHE A 41 18.95 11.26 -45.64
CA PHE A 41 18.96 10.52 -46.90
C PHE A 41 19.14 9.01 -46.69
N GLY A 42 20.02 8.62 -45.77
CA GLY A 42 20.20 7.22 -45.38
C GLY A 42 18.93 6.60 -44.80
N LEU A 43 18.18 7.34 -43.96
CA LEU A 43 16.90 6.89 -43.42
C LEU A 43 15.84 6.71 -44.51
N MET A 44 15.84 7.56 -45.54
CA MET A 44 14.92 7.39 -46.69
C MET A 44 15.21 6.12 -47.50
N GLU A 45 16.49 5.77 -47.70
CA GLU A 45 16.84 4.51 -48.37
C GLU A 45 16.46 3.29 -47.52
N VAL A 46 16.65 3.35 -46.19
CA VAL A 46 16.15 2.32 -45.27
C VAL A 46 14.62 2.21 -45.34
N LEU A 47 13.91 3.33 -45.31
CA LEU A 47 12.45 3.36 -45.43
C LEU A 47 11.98 2.66 -46.71
N LYS A 48 12.64 2.91 -47.85
CA LYS A 48 12.32 2.25 -49.12
C LYS A 48 12.46 0.73 -49.05
N GLU A 49 13.47 0.22 -48.35
CA GLU A 49 13.63 -1.22 -48.11
C GLU A 49 12.51 -1.77 -47.21
N VAL A 50 12.18 -1.08 -46.12
CA VAL A 50 11.11 -1.46 -45.19
C VAL A 50 9.73 -1.41 -45.87
N MET A 51 9.45 -0.41 -46.72
CA MET A 51 8.21 -0.33 -47.49
C MET A 51 8.06 -1.52 -48.45
N ARG A 52 9.14 -1.94 -49.12
CA ARG A 52 9.14 -3.14 -49.98
C ARG A 52 8.84 -4.40 -49.18
N MET A 53 9.38 -4.51 -47.97
CA MET A 53 9.06 -5.62 -47.06
C MET A 53 7.58 -5.58 -46.65
N TYR A 54 7.07 -4.42 -46.28
CA TYR A 54 5.68 -4.22 -45.85
C TYR A 54 4.67 -4.58 -46.95
N THR A 55 4.92 -4.16 -48.19
CA THR A 55 4.05 -4.49 -49.34
C THR A 55 4.31 -5.87 -49.94
N LYS A 56 5.26 -6.65 -49.37
CA LYS A 56 5.74 -7.92 -49.95
C LYS A 56 6.20 -7.78 -51.41
N GLY A 57 6.61 -6.58 -51.83
CA GLY A 57 6.99 -6.25 -53.20
C GLY A 57 5.84 -6.05 -54.18
N GLU A 58 4.58 -6.11 -53.73
CA GLU A 58 3.39 -6.07 -54.61
C GLU A 58 2.95 -4.64 -54.97
N SER A 59 3.41 -3.63 -54.23
CA SER A 59 3.11 -2.21 -54.51
C SER A 59 4.31 -1.32 -54.23
N SER A 60 4.47 -0.31 -55.08
CA SER A 60 5.44 0.79 -54.93
C SER A 60 4.84 2.03 -54.27
N THR A 61 3.55 2.01 -53.93
CA THR A 61 2.83 3.15 -53.34
C THR A 61 2.12 2.74 -52.05
N LEU A 62 2.26 3.58 -51.03
CA LEU A 62 1.61 3.46 -49.73
C LEU A 62 0.95 4.80 -49.38
N LYS A 63 -0.04 4.76 -48.49
CA LYS A 63 -0.59 5.98 -47.88
C LYS A 63 0.52 6.68 -47.09
N VAL A 64 0.47 8.02 -47.07
CA VAL A 64 1.45 8.85 -46.35
C VAL A 64 1.53 8.44 -44.88
N ASP A 65 0.38 8.29 -44.21
CA ASP A 65 0.30 7.86 -42.81
C ASP A 65 1.01 6.54 -42.54
N THR A 66 0.92 5.58 -43.47
CA THR A 66 1.61 4.28 -43.35
C THR A 66 3.12 4.45 -43.50
N ALA A 67 3.57 5.25 -44.47
CA ALA A 67 5.00 5.53 -44.65
C ALA A 67 5.59 6.28 -43.45
N GLU A 68 4.84 7.22 -42.86
CA GLU A 68 5.23 7.91 -41.63
C GLU A 68 5.32 6.96 -40.43
N GLY A 69 4.37 6.02 -40.28
CA GLY A 69 4.42 4.98 -39.26
C GLY A 69 5.67 4.09 -39.37
N LEU A 70 6.00 3.67 -40.59
CA LEU A 70 7.24 2.91 -40.86
C LEU A 70 8.49 3.72 -40.52
N MET A 71 8.53 5.01 -40.89
CA MET A 71 9.65 5.89 -40.52
C MET A 71 9.78 6.04 -39.00
N LYS A 72 8.67 6.20 -38.27
CA LYS A 72 8.67 6.22 -36.80
C LYS A 72 9.23 4.93 -36.21
N SER A 73 8.87 3.77 -36.78
CA SER A 73 9.40 2.47 -36.36
C SER A 73 10.93 2.37 -36.55
N ILE A 74 11.43 2.83 -37.69
CA ILE A 74 12.87 2.86 -38.02
C ILE A 74 13.62 3.74 -37.01
N VAL A 75 13.18 4.99 -36.85
CA VAL A 75 13.82 5.96 -35.94
C VAL A 75 13.78 5.47 -34.51
N TYR A 76 12.64 4.92 -34.05
CA TYR A 76 12.52 4.36 -32.71
C TYR A 76 13.53 3.25 -32.44
N SER A 77 13.74 2.35 -33.39
CA SER A 77 14.72 1.26 -33.23
C SER A 77 16.14 1.81 -33.11
N ILE A 78 16.49 2.84 -33.88
CA ILE A 78 17.78 3.51 -33.81
C ILE A 78 17.92 4.26 -32.47
N ASP A 79 16.89 4.97 -32.02
CA ASP A 79 16.85 5.64 -30.73
C ASP A 79 17.12 4.63 -29.59
N LEU A 80 16.45 3.48 -29.63
CA LEU A 80 16.63 2.40 -28.66
C LEU A 80 18.09 1.91 -28.59
N LEU A 81 18.75 1.74 -29.73
CA LEU A 81 20.18 1.39 -29.79
C LEU A 81 21.06 2.52 -29.24
N LEU A 82 20.85 3.75 -29.68
CA LEU A 82 21.70 4.88 -29.31
C LEU A 82 21.58 5.25 -27.82
N MET A 83 20.41 5.01 -27.22
CA MET A 83 20.20 5.18 -25.77
C MET A 83 20.90 4.10 -24.93
N ASN A 84 21.34 2.98 -25.52
CA ASN A 84 22.09 1.94 -24.81
C ASN A 84 23.53 2.37 -24.46
N TYR A 85 24.05 3.44 -25.08
CA TYR A 85 25.39 3.93 -24.80
C TYR A 85 25.43 4.71 -23.47
N PRO A 86 26.40 4.44 -22.57
CA PRO A 86 26.49 5.12 -21.28
C PRO A 86 26.68 6.65 -21.37
N ALA A 87 27.41 7.11 -22.40
CA ALA A 87 27.62 8.52 -22.68
C ALA A 87 27.09 8.89 -24.07
N PRO A 88 26.37 10.03 -24.21
CA PRO A 88 25.91 10.50 -25.52
C PRO A 88 27.03 10.69 -26.54
N GLU A 89 28.25 11.01 -26.09
CA GLU A 89 29.44 11.12 -26.93
C GLU A 89 29.83 9.78 -27.57
N ASP A 90 29.60 8.66 -26.89
CA ASP A 90 29.87 7.33 -27.45
C ASP A 90 28.86 7.01 -28.55
N ALA A 91 27.59 7.37 -28.36
CA ALA A 91 26.56 7.26 -29.39
C ALA A 91 26.89 8.11 -30.63
N ILE A 92 27.43 9.32 -30.44
CA ILE A 92 27.91 10.18 -31.54
C ILE A 92 29.08 9.52 -32.30
N ARG A 93 30.08 9.00 -31.59
CA ARG A 93 31.21 8.31 -32.23
C ARG A 93 30.74 7.10 -33.02
N HIS A 94 29.76 6.36 -32.49
CA HIS A 94 29.16 5.23 -33.20
C HIS A 94 28.46 5.68 -34.49
N LEU A 95 27.64 6.74 -34.41
CA LEU A 95 26.94 7.34 -35.54
C LEU A 95 27.91 7.82 -36.64
N GLN A 96 29.11 8.28 -36.27
CA GLN A 96 30.18 8.66 -37.20
C GLN A 96 30.91 7.45 -37.84
N SER A 97 30.88 6.30 -37.18
CA SER A 97 31.68 5.13 -37.56
C SER A 97 30.99 4.18 -38.55
N CYS A 98 29.67 4.31 -38.73
CA CYS A 98 28.87 3.42 -39.56
C CYS A 98 27.91 4.19 -40.48
N ASN A 99 27.47 3.54 -41.56
CA ASN A 99 26.41 4.10 -42.39
C ASN A 99 25.02 3.77 -41.80
N VAL A 100 24.01 4.55 -42.16
CA VAL A 100 22.64 4.44 -41.62
C VAL A 100 22.02 3.05 -41.81
N LYS A 101 22.33 2.37 -42.91
CA LYS A 101 21.81 1.02 -43.18
C LYS A 101 22.40 -0.01 -42.20
N ALA A 102 23.71 0.03 -41.97
CA ALA A 102 24.36 -0.82 -40.97
C ALA A 102 23.87 -0.49 -39.55
N LEU A 103 23.72 0.79 -39.22
CA LEU A 103 23.16 1.26 -37.95
C LEU A 103 21.75 0.70 -37.72
N TYR A 104 20.89 0.73 -38.74
CA TYR A 104 19.53 0.19 -38.62
C TYR A 104 19.52 -1.34 -38.44
N GLN A 105 20.39 -2.07 -39.14
CA GLN A 105 20.50 -3.52 -38.96
C GLN A 105 20.97 -3.90 -37.54
N GLU A 106 21.94 -3.16 -37.02
CA GLU A 106 22.39 -3.31 -35.63
C GLU A 106 21.27 -2.97 -34.64
N ALA A 107 20.54 -1.88 -34.89
CA ALA A 107 19.41 -1.47 -34.08
C ALA A 107 18.31 -2.54 -34.03
N LEU A 108 17.99 -3.18 -35.15
CA LEU A 108 17.05 -4.30 -35.17
C LEU A 108 17.57 -5.52 -34.38
N SER A 109 18.87 -5.83 -34.48
CA SER A 109 19.47 -6.92 -33.68
C SER A 109 19.35 -6.61 -32.18
N TYR A 110 19.74 -5.39 -31.78
CA TYR A 110 19.65 -4.94 -30.40
C TYR A 110 18.21 -4.96 -29.88
N ALA A 111 17.27 -4.40 -30.66
CA ALA A 111 15.86 -4.37 -30.28
C ALA A 111 15.28 -5.78 -30.10
N ASN A 112 15.65 -6.75 -30.95
CA ASN A 112 15.25 -8.14 -30.78
C ASN A 112 15.78 -8.76 -29.47
N ASP A 113 17.03 -8.50 -29.11
CA ASP A 113 17.59 -8.99 -27.85
C ASP A 113 16.99 -8.28 -26.64
N TYR A 114 16.68 -6.99 -26.77
CA TYR A 114 15.94 -6.21 -25.78
C TYR A 114 14.54 -6.79 -25.53
N ILE A 115 13.78 -7.13 -26.59
CA ILE A 115 12.47 -7.79 -26.48
C ILE A 115 12.61 -9.16 -25.80
N LYS A 116 13.59 -9.99 -26.18
CA LYS A 116 13.82 -11.30 -25.55
C LYS A 116 14.12 -11.16 -24.05
N SER A 117 14.95 -10.19 -23.67
CA SER A 117 15.27 -9.94 -22.27
C SER A 117 14.06 -9.43 -21.49
N THR A 118 13.21 -8.60 -22.12
CA THR A 118 11.95 -8.11 -21.52
C THR A 118 10.95 -9.25 -21.32
N LYS A 119 10.84 -10.19 -22.28
CA LYS A 119 10.04 -11.42 -22.12
C LYS A 119 10.51 -12.26 -20.93
N LYS A 120 11.83 -12.40 -20.74
CA LYS A 120 12.40 -13.10 -19.57
C LYS A 120 12.08 -12.38 -18.26
N LEU A 121 12.17 -11.05 -18.24
CA LEU A 121 11.80 -10.24 -17.07
C LEU A 121 10.34 -10.48 -16.68
N TYR A 122 9.42 -10.34 -17.65
CA TYR A 122 7.99 -10.63 -17.46
C TYR A 122 7.77 -12.04 -16.86
N GLN A 123 8.36 -13.08 -17.45
CA GLN A 123 8.24 -14.45 -16.95
C GLN A 123 8.72 -14.59 -15.49
N SER A 124 9.80 -13.89 -15.13
CA SER A 124 10.34 -13.94 -13.78
C SER A 124 9.45 -13.23 -12.75
N ILE A 125 8.77 -12.15 -13.17
CA ILE A 125 7.83 -11.40 -12.35
C ILE A 125 6.56 -12.21 -12.14
N GLU A 126 6.00 -12.81 -13.19
CA GLU A 126 4.72 -13.54 -13.11
C GLU A 126 4.76 -14.68 -12.09
N VAL A 127 5.90 -15.38 -11.99
CA VAL A 127 6.10 -16.45 -11.00
C VAL A 127 6.12 -15.92 -9.56
N LYS A 128 6.51 -14.67 -9.35
CA LYS A 128 6.65 -14.05 -8.03
C LYS A 128 5.45 -13.17 -7.65
N ARG A 129 4.46 -13.02 -8.54
CA ARG A 129 3.39 -12.04 -8.39
C ARG A 129 2.56 -12.28 -7.12
N VAL A 130 2.17 -11.21 -6.42
CA VAL A 130 1.32 -11.34 -5.22
C VAL A 130 -0.08 -11.79 -5.64
N LEU A 131 -0.55 -12.89 -5.05
CA LEU A 131 -1.88 -13.42 -5.35
C LEU A 131 -2.96 -12.68 -4.56
N VAL A 132 -3.66 -11.77 -5.22
CA VAL A 132 -4.83 -11.06 -4.68
C VAL A 132 -6.02 -11.11 -5.66
N PRO A 133 -7.26 -11.02 -5.15
CA PRO A 133 -8.45 -10.99 -5.99
C PRO A 133 -8.70 -9.60 -6.57
N ASN A 134 -7.74 -9.04 -7.31
CA ASN A 134 -7.93 -7.83 -8.12
C ASN A 134 -7.75 -8.19 -9.59
N VAL A 135 -8.86 -8.19 -10.34
CA VAL A 135 -8.94 -8.61 -11.73
C VAL A 135 -8.06 -7.74 -12.62
N VAL A 136 -8.11 -6.42 -12.48
CA VAL A 136 -7.28 -5.48 -13.27
C VAL A 136 -5.78 -5.80 -13.14
N TYR A 137 -5.30 -6.02 -11.91
CA TYR A 137 -3.94 -6.42 -11.61
C TYR A 137 -3.57 -7.77 -12.21
N ASN A 138 -4.47 -8.76 -12.15
CA ASN A 138 -4.24 -10.09 -12.69
C ASN A 138 -4.22 -10.06 -14.23
N GLU A 139 -5.26 -9.50 -14.86
CA GLU A 139 -5.45 -9.45 -16.32
C GLU A 139 -4.35 -8.63 -17.01
N THR A 140 -3.81 -7.60 -16.37
CA THR A 140 -2.65 -6.88 -16.89
C THR A 140 -1.47 -7.84 -17.17
N PHE A 141 -1.25 -8.81 -16.29
CA PHE A 141 -0.17 -9.78 -16.43
C PHE A 141 -0.56 -11.04 -17.20
N THR A 142 -1.78 -11.53 -17.05
CA THR A 142 -2.20 -12.76 -17.72
C THR A 142 -2.65 -12.54 -19.15
N GLU A 143 -3.04 -11.32 -19.52
CA GLU A 143 -3.59 -10.98 -20.83
C GLU A 143 -2.85 -9.81 -21.50
N ALA A 144 -2.88 -8.61 -20.92
CA ALA A 144 -2.42 -7.39 -21.61
C ALA A 144 -0.94 -7.43 -22.01
N ILE A 145 -0.04 -7.75 -21.07
CA ILE A 145 1.41 -7.83 -21.34
C ILE A 145 1.74 -9.00 -22.30
N PRO A 146 1.23 -10.23 -22.11
CA PRO A 146 1.41 -11.32 -23.07
C PRO A 146 0.94 -10.98 -24.48
N ASN A 147 -0.27 -10.42 -24.63
CA ASN A 147 -0.84 -10.05 -25.92
C ASN A 147 0.05 -9.02 -26.62
N PHE A 148 0.47 -7.97 -25.90
CA PHE A 148 1.43 -7.01 -26.43
C PHE A 148 2.73 -7.71 -26.89
N LEU A 149 3.34 -8.55 -26.05
CA LEU A 149 4.62 -9.21 -26.35
C LEU A 149 4.53 -10.22 -27.50
N LEU A 150 3.34 -10.74 -27.81
CA LEU A 150 3.04 -11.61 -28.95
C LEU A 150 2.88 -10.80 -30.24
N ASP A 151 2.12 -9.70 -30.19
CA ASP A 151 1.75 -8.91 -31.36
C ASP A 151 2.77 -7.80 -31.70
N TYR A 152 3.74 -7.55 -30.82
CA TYR A 152 4.72 -6.48 -30.99
C TYR A 152 5.63 -6.69 -32.21
N ASP A 153 5.48 -5.82 -33.19
CA ASP A 153 6.27 -5.81 -34.43
C ASP A 153 7.35 -4.73 -34.38
N VAL A 154 8.60 -5.16 -34.19
CA VAL A 154 9.78 -4.29 -34.12
C VAL A 154 10.18 -3.67 -35.46
N ILE A 155 9.69 -4.20 -36.59
CA ILE A 155 10.06 -3.70 -37.92
C ILE A 155 9.06 -2.63 -38.35
N PHE A 156 7.76 -2.93 -38.26
CA PHE A 156 6.72 -2.07 -38.83
C PHE A 156 6.06 -1.15 -37.81
N SER A 157 6.11 -1.48 -36.52
CA SER A 157 5.33 -0.81 -35.47
C SER A 157 6.08 -0.64 -34.14
N ALA A 158 7.41 -0.50 -34.15
CA ALA A 158 8.22 -0.50 -32.93
C ALA A 158 7.85 0.61 -31.92
N HIS A 159 7.32 1.73 -32.42
CA HIS A 159 6.93 2.87 -31.60
C HIS A 159 5.54 2.70 -30.93
N ASN A 160 4.76 1.69 -31.31
CA ASN A 160 3.41 1.47 -30.79
C ASN A 160 3.47 0.88 -29.37
N THR A 161 2.69 1.48 -28.47
CA THR A 161 2.55 1.04 -27.08
C THR A 161 1.19 0.36 -26.87
N SER A 162 1.12 -0.60 -25.94
CA SER A 162 -0.17 -1.16 -25.51
C SER A 162 -1.08 -0.08 -24.92
N SER A 163 -2.37 -0.13 -25.23
CA SER A 163 -3.40 0.69 -24.57
C SER A 163 -4.11 -0.06 -23.45
N ASP A 164 -3.79 -1.34 -23.25
CA ASP A 164 -4.55 -2.27 -22.38
C ASP A 164 -3.91 -2.41 -20.97
N MET A 165 -3.01 -1.49 -20.61
CA MET A 165 -2.30 -1.51 -19.33
C MET A 165 -3.11 -0.79 -18.26
N ASP A 166 -4.20 -1.42 -17.79
CA ASP A 166 -5.17 -0.80 -16.89
C ASP A 166 -4.70 -0.70 -15.43
N TYR A 167 -3.74 -1.53 -15.00
CA TYR A 167 -3.19 -1.45 -13.65
C TYR A 167 -2.22 -0.26 -13.50
N PRO A 168 -2.50 0.70 -12.60
CA PRO A 168 -1.64 1.87 -12.43
C PRO A 168 -0.42 1.55 -11.55
N LEU A 169 0.74 2.11 -11.91
CA LEU A 169 1.94 2.14 -11.06
C LEU A 169 2.03 3.44 -10.26
N ALA A 170 2.68 3.41 -9.11
CA ALA A 170 2.78 4.53 -8.18
C ALA A 170 3.63 5.70 -8.73
N CYS A 171 4.56 5.41 -9.63
CA CYS A 171 5.46 6.39 -10.26
C CYS A 171 5.69 6.06 -11.74
N ASP A 172 4.61 5.90 -12.50
CA ASP A 172 4.67 5.55 -13.92
C ASP A 172 5.29 6.65 -14.81
N ASP A 173 5.97 6.24 -15.87
CA ASP A 173 6.51 7.12 -16.91
C ASP A 173 5.74 6.93 -18.21
N ILE A 174 4.60 7.62 -18.29
CA ILE A 174 3.72 7.63 -19.46
C ILE A 174 4.35 8.29 -20.70
N SER A 175 5.54 8.89 -20.57
CA SER A 175 6.23 9.49 -21.71
C SER A 175 6.95 8.45 -22.57
N ALA A 176 7.28 7.28 -21.99
CA ALA A 176 7.95 6.19 -22.70
C ALA A 176 7.01 5.51 -23.71
N LYS A 177 7.58 4.89 -24.73
CA LYS A 177 6.82 4.23 -25.81
C LYS A 177 7.38 2.86 -26.17
N GLY A 178 6.56 2.07 -26.87
CA GLY A 178 6.96 0.77 -27.43
C GLY A 178 7.44 -0.22 -26.36
N ILE A 179 8.42 -1.05 -26.73
CA ILE A 179 9.02 -2.02 -25.81
C ILE A 179 9.69 -1.36 -24.60
N THR A 180 10.22 -0.15 -24.74
CA THR A 180 10.84 0.60 -23.63
C THR A 180 9.85 0.90 -22.52
N TYR A 181 8.62 1.32 -22.87
CA TYR A 181 7.56 1.52 -21.88
C TYR A 181 7.24 0.22 -21.14
N ILE A 182 6.98 -0.87 -21.87
CA ILE A 182 6.64 -2.16 -21.25
C ILE A 182 7.74 -2.66 -20.34
N ARG A 183 9.01 -2.49 -20.74
CA ARG A 183 10.13 -2.85 -19.87
C ARG A 183 10.18 -1.99 -18.61
N ARG A 184 10.08 -0.66 -18.73
CA ARG A 184 10.09 0.25 -17.56
C ARG A 184 8.93 -0.05 -16.61
N TYR A 185 7.75 -0.30 -17.17
CA TYR A 185 6.57 -0.74 -16.43
C TYR A 185 6.85 -2.02 -15.63
N LEU A 186 7.43 -3.04 -16.27
CA LEU A 186 7.79 -4.30 -15.61
C LEU A 186 8.85 -4.10 -14.52
N GLU A 187 9.87 -3.28 -14.76
CA GLU A 187 10.92 -2.97 -13.79
C GLU A 187 10.37 -2.25 -12.56
N LEU A 188 9.49 -1.25 -12.74
CA LEU A 188 8.81 -0.57 -11.64
C LEU A 188 7.84 -1.49 -10.89
N PHE A 189 7.06 -2.29 -11.63
CA PHE A 189 6.16 -3.27 -11.03
C PHE A 189 6.92 -4.30 -10.20
N GLU A 190 8.08 -4.78 -10.64
CA GLU A 190 8.88 -5.73 -9.86
C GLU A 190 9.24 -5.15 -8.49
N LEU A 191 9.60 -3.87 -8.43
CA LEU A 191 9.89 -3.18 -7.16
C LEU A 191 8.63 -3.09 -6.27
N GLU A 192 7.51 -2.64 -6.82
CA GLU A 192 6.23 -2.57 -6.08
C GLU A 192 5.79 -3.95 -5.55
N ASN A 193 5.92 -4.96 -6.40
CA ASN A 193 5.56 -6.34 -6.09
C ASN A 193 6.50 -6.91 -5.01
N ASP A 194 7.81 -6.68 -5.09
CA ASP A 194 8.76 -7.13 -4.08
C ASP A 194 8.49 -6.51 -2.70
N PHE A 195 8.08 -5.24 -2.65
CA PHE A 195 7.60 -4.64 -1.39
C PHE A 195 6.34 -5.33 -0.87
N CYS A 196 5.33 -5.53 -1.74
CA CYS A 196 4.08 -6.18 -1.32
C CYS A 196 4.30 -7.63 -0.85
N ARG A 197 5.29 -8.34 -1.41
CA ARG A 197 5.64 -9.72 -1.02
C ARG A 197 6.20 -9.85 0.39
N SER A 198 6.63 -8.75 1.02
CA SER A 198 7.02 -8.73 2.43
C SER A 198 5.82 -8.96 3.39
N PHE A 199 4.59 -8.96 2.88
CA PHE A 199 3.37 -9.12 3.68
C PHE A 199 2.58 -10.36 3.28
N ASN A 200 1.79 -10.89 4.22
CA ASN A 200 0.94 -12.05 3.96
C ASN A 200 -0.15 -11.67 2.93
N PRO A 201 -0.30 -12.42 1.81
CA PRO A 201 -1.31 -12.13 0.79
C PRO A 201 -2.75 -12.07 1.34
N LYS A 202 -3.08 -12.86 2.37
CA LYS A 202 -4.40 -12.81 3.02
C LYS A 202 -4.64 -11.48 3.73
N ASN A 203 -3.59 -10.86 4.27
CA ASN A 203 -3.69 -9.56 4.93
C ASN A 203 -3.84 -8.44 3.90
N ILE A 204 -3.13 -8.53 2.77
CA ILE A 204 -3.30 -7.60 1.65
C ILE A 204 -4.73 -7.70 1.10
N ALA A 205 -5.26 -8.91 0.88
CA ALA A 205 -6.64 -9.09 0.41
C ALA A 205 -7.67 -8.48 1.38
N LYS A 206 -7.49 -8.65 2.70
CA LYS A 206 -8.34 -8.00 3.71
C LYS A 206 -8.25 -6.47 3.65
N LEU A 207 -7.04 -5.95 3.47
CA LEU A 207 -6.80 -4.50 3.32
C LEU A 207 -7.53 -3.95 2.10
N LEU A 208 -7.39 -4.59 0.93
CA LEU A 208 -8.07 -4.20 -0.30
C LEU A 208 -9.61 -4.29 -0.16
N GLN A 209 -10.11 -5.33 0.49
CA GLN A 209 -11.55 -5.46 0.76
C GLN A 209 -12.08 -4.31 1.63
N ALA A 210 -11.35 -3.95 2.69
CA ALA A 210 -11.72 -2.85 3.56
C ALA A 210 -11.64 -1.51 2.81
N TYR A 211 -10.62 -1.31 1.98
CA TYR A 211 -10.48 -0.14 1.11
C TYR A 211 -11.65 -0.01 0.13
N GLY A 212 -12.08 -1.13 -0.47
CA GLY A 212 -13.26 -1.18 -1.32
C GLY A 212 -14.52 -0.73 -0.60
N LYS A 213 -14.75 -1.26 0.61
CA LYS A 213 -15.89 -0.91 1.45
C LYS A 213 -15.88 0.56 1.87
N SER A 214 -14.74 1.10 2.31
CA SER A 214 -14.65 2.49 2.78
C SER A 214 -14.89 3.50 1.67
N ASN A 215 -14.53 3.17 0.43
CA ASN A 215 -14.65 4.05 -0.72
C ASN A 215 -15.87 3.75 -1.62
N GLY A 216 -16.71 2.77 -1.25
CA GLY A 216 -17.88 2.37 -2.05
C GLY A 216 -17.53 1.79 -3.42
N LEU A 217 -16.34 1.19 -3.56
CA LEU A 217 -15.82 0.66 -4.83
C LEU A 217 -15.71 -0.86 -4.80
N ASN A 218 -15.90 -1.47 -5.97
CA ASN A 218 -15.56 -2.87 -6.17
C ASN A 218 -14.04 -3.00 -6.35
N TYR A 219 -13.33 -3.30 -5.26
CA TYR A 219 -11.86 -3.36 -5.28
C TYR A 219 -11.32 -4.45 -6.20
N GLU A 220 -12.13 -5.45 -6.57
CA GLU A 220 -11.71 -6.50 -7.48
C GLU A 220 -11.64 -6.00 -8.93
N GLN A 221 -12.39 -4.95 -9.27
CA GLN A 221 -12.50 -4.42 -10.63
C GLN A 221 -11.91 -3.01 -10.77
N ALA A 222 -11.41 -2.45 -9.66
CA ALA A 222 -10.88 -1.10 -9.66
C ALA A 222 -9.39 -1.08 -10.06
N PRO A 223 -8.96 -0.13 -10.92
CA PRO A 223 -7.56 0.12 -11.22
C PRO A 223 -6.90 0.83 -10.04
N ILE A 224 -6.61 0.06 -8.98
CA ILE A 224 -6.00 0.56 -7.75
C ILE A 224 -4.60 0.00 -7.61
N ASN A 225 -3.64 0.85 -7.24
CA ASN A 225 -2.27 0.41 -7.01
C ASN A 225 -2.17 -0.29 -5.64
N LEU A 226 -1.72 -1.56 -5.63
CA LEU A 226 -1.57 -2.36 -4.40
C LEU A 226 -0.49 -1.79 -3.49
N PHE A 227 0.66 -1.41 -4.06
CA PHE A 227 1.80 -0.88 -3.33
C PHE A 227 1.42 0.38 -2.57
N GLU A 228 0.69 1.31 -3.18
CA GLU A 228 0.22 2.55 -2.54
C GLU A 228 -0.63 2.25 -1.30
N ILE A 229 -1.62 1.37 -1.44
CA ILE A 229 -2.55 1.04 -0.34
C ILE A 229 -1.80 0.36 0.80
N VAL A 230 -0.90 -0.59 0.48
CA VAL A 230 -0.09 -1.28 1.48
C VAL A 230 0.88 -0.33 2.17
N LEU A 231 1.63 0.46 1.41
CA LEU A 231 2.64 1.39 1.95
C LEU A 231 2.00 2.44 2.85
N ASN A 232 0.89 3.06 2.43
CA ASN A 232 0.20 4.09 3.22
C ASN A 232 -0.15 3.55 4.61
N ASN A 233 -0.81 2.39 4.67
CA ASN A 233 -1.21 1.80 5.95
C ASN A 233 -0.01 1.34 6.78
N VAL A 234 0.98 0.72 6.14
CA VAL A 234 2.17 0.22 6.84
C VAL A 234 2.98 1.36 7.45
N VAL A 235 3.11 2.51 6.79
CA VAL A 235 3.77 3.71 7.37
C VAL A 235 3.13 4.08 8.72
N PHE A 236 1.80 4.13 8.79
CA PHE A 236 1.12 4.47 10.05
C PHE A 236 1.18 3.34 11.09
N LEU A 237 1.24 2.08 10.68
CA LEU A 237 1.50 0.96 11.59
C LEU A 237 2.92 1.00 12.16
N THR A 238 3.92 1.33 11.34
CA THR A 238 5.30 1.56 11.78
C THR A 238 5.38 2.76 12.72
N PHE A 239 4.64 3.83 12.44
CA PHE A 239 4.54 5.00 13.33
C PHE A 239 4.01 4.64 14.74
N LEU A 240 3.12 3.66 14.81
CA LEU A 240 2.59 3.14 16.07
C LEU A 240 3.40 1.97 16.67
N ASP A 241 4.47 1.54 16.00
CA ASP A 241 5.35 0.43 16.43
C ASP A 241 4.60 -0.92 16.48
N LYS A 242 3.71 -1.15 15.51
CA LYS A 242 2.83 -2.34 15.43
C LYS A 242 3.41 -3.42 14.53
N SER A 243 2.99 -4.68 14.72
CA SER A 243 3.29 -5.75 13.75
C SER A 243 2.47 -5.58 12.47
N TYR A 244 2.87 -6.28 11.41
CA TYR A 244 2.19 -6.27 10.10
C TYR A 244 1.28 -7.50 9.90
N ASP A 245 0.95 -8.19 11.00
CA ASP A 245 0.01 -9.32 11.01
C ASP A 245 -1.42 -8.88 10.69
N ASN A 246 -1.72 -7.60 10.93
CA ASN A 246 -2.92 -6.92 10.49
C ASN A 246 -2.51 -5.60 9.84
N LEU A 247 -2.94 -5.38 8.60
CA LEU A 247 -2.61 -4.17 7.85
C LEU A 247 -3.66 -3.06 8.02
N LEU A 248 -4.76 -3.35 8.70
CA LEU A 248 -5.82 -2.38 8.98
C LEU A 248 -5.49 -1.56 10.22
N ILE A 249 -6.00 -0.33 10.25
CA ILE A 249 -5.84 0.58 11.38
C ILE A 249 -7.16 0.61 12.17
N SER A 250 -7.11 0.25 13.44
CA SER A 250 -8.28 0.34 14.32
C SER A 250 -8.66 1.79 14.62
N THR A 251 -9.86 2.01 15.12
CA THR A 251 -10.34 3.35 15.51
C THR A 251 -9.50 3.99 16.61
N ILE A 252 -8.98 3.19 17.56
CA ILE A 252 -8.07 3.68 18.61
C ILE A 252 -6.73 4.12 18.01
N GLU A 253 -6.19 3.31 17.10
CA GLU A 253 -4.93 3.60 16.43
C GLU A 253 -5.02 4.86 15.58
N PHE A 254 -6.14 5.04 14.87
CA PHE A 254 -6.42 6.27 14.13
C PHE A 254 -6.38 7.50 15.03
N GLU A 255 -7.07 7.49 16.18
CA GLU A 255 -7.07 8.63 17.10
C GLU A 255 -5.70 8.90 17.72
N LEU A 256 -4.90 7.85 17.98
CA LEU A 256 -3.51 7.99 18.42
C LEU A 256 -2.64 8.65 17.34
N ILE A 257 -2.88 8.33 16.07
CA ILE A 257 -2.17 8.94 14.94
C ILE A 257 -2.57 10.42 14.87
N GLU A 258 -3.86 10.71 14.91
CA GLU A 258 -4.40 12.08 14.87
C GLU A 258 -3.84 12.94 16.01
N GLU A 259 -3.84 12.46 17.26
CA GLU A 259 -3.29 13.20 18.39
C GLU A 259 -1.81 13.55 18.20
N LYS A 260 -1.01 12.62 17.66
CA LYS A 260 0.42 12.85 17.47
C LYS A 260 0.75 13.72 16.26
N LEU A 261 -0.09 13.72 15.23
CA LEU A 261 0.09 14.57 14.06
C LEU A 261 -0.45 15.99 14.30
N ASN A 262 -1.41 16.14 15.20
CA ASN A 262 -1.98 17.44 15.56
C ASN A 262 -0.90 18.39 16.11
N GLY A 263 -0.86 19.60 15.54
CA GLY A 263 0.08 20.65 15.93
C GLY A 263 1.44 20.59 15.24
N LEU A 264 1.71 19.56 14.43
CA LEU A 264 2.93 19.51 13.61
C LEU A 264 2.79 20.37 12.35
N ASN A 265 3.86 21.08 11.99
CA ASN A 265 3.95 21.80 10.73
C ASN A 265 4.41 20.89 9.57
N LYS A 266 4.33 21.39 8.33
CA LYS A 266 4.66 20.61 7.11
C LYS A 266 6.09 20.03 7.12
N ILE A 267 7.06 20.77 7.66
CA ILE A 267 8.47 20.35 7.73
C ILE A 267 8.64 19.25 8.77
N GLU A 268 8.00 19.39 9.93
CA GLU A 268 7.99 18.38 11.00
C GLU A 268 7.33 17.08 10.52
N ILE A 269 6.20 17.17 9.81
CA ILE A 269 5.52 16.01 9.21
C ILE A 269 6.45 15.31 8.22
N LYS A 270 7.13 16.05 7.35
CA LYS A 270 8.08 15.46 6.38
C LYS A 270 9.22 14.71 7.07
N HIS A 271 9.88 15.34 8.05
CA HIS A 271 10.94 14.68 8.81
C HIS A 271 10.44 13.45 9.59
N LEU A 272 9.25 13.54 10.18
CA LEU A 272 8.63 12.44 10.89
C LEU A 272 8.39 11.25 9.96
N ILE A 273 7.75 11.47 8.82
CA ILE A 273 7.46 10.42 7.83
C ILE A 273 8.76 9.79 7.33
N PHE A 274 9.78 10.57 6.98
CA PHE A 274 11.06 10.00 6.54
C PHE A 274 11.74 9.15 7.63
N SER A 275 11.71 9.58 8.89
CA SER A 275 12.21 8.76 10.00
C SER A 275 11.43 7.45 10.18
N ILE A 276 10.15 7.42 9.82
CA ILE A 276 9.31 6.22 9.85
C ILE A 276 9.64 5.30 8.67
N LEU A 277 9.89 5.87 7.48
CA LEU A 277 10.33 5.11 6.31
C LEU A 277 11.67 4.44 6.55
N ASP A 278 12.64 5.11 7.17
CA ASP A 278 13.91 4.50 7.57
C ASP A 278 13.71 3.28 8.49
N LYS A 279 12.82 3.42 9.49
CA LYS A 279 12.46 2.31 10.39
C LYS A 279 11.77 1.17 9.63
N LEU A 280 10.88 1.50 8.70
CA LEU A 280 10.17 0.54 7.86
C LEU A 280 11.15 -0.25 7.00
N ILE A 281 12.04 0.44 6.27
CA ILE A 281 13.08 -0.13 5.41
C ILE A 281 13.98 -1.07 6.20
N HIS A 282 14.45 -0.62 7.37
CA HIS A 282 15.29 -1.43 8.24
C HIS A 282 14.56 -2.67 8.75
N ARG A 283 13.31 -2.52 9.19
CA ARG A 283 12.50 -3.63 9.73
C ARG A 283 12.12 -4.68 8.70
N LEU A 284 11.91 -4.26 7.44
CA LEU A 284 11.63 -5.17 6.33
C LEU A 284 12.91 -5.69 5.65
N GLU A 285 14.09 -5.31 6.15
CA GLU A 285 15.40 -5.69 5.59
C GLU A 285 15.52 -5.38 4.09
N ILE A 286 14.98 -4.23 3.66
CA ILE A 286 14.99 -3.83 2.25
C ILE A 286 16.40 -3.34 1.90
N MET A 287 17.11 -4.12 1.07
CA MET A 287 18.47 -3.81 0.63
C MET A 287 18.56 -3.30 -0.82
N ASN A 288 17.49 -3.43 -1.61
CA ASN A 288 17.49 -3.00 -3.01
C ASN A 288 17.41 -1.45 -3.08
N PRO A 289 18.45 -0.77 -3.60
CA PRO A 289 18.48 0.70 -3.63
C PRO A 289 17.39 1.30 -4.53
N ASN A 290 16.98 0.61 -5.59
CA ASN A 290 15.92 1.09 -6.48
C ASN A 290 14.55 1.04 -5.80
N LEU A 291 14.32 0.03 -4.94
CA LEU A 291 13.09 -0.03 -4.15
C LEU A 291 13.07 1.06 -3.06
N ILE A 292 14.21 1.31 -2.41
CA ILE A 292 14.34 2.41 -1.45
C ILE A 292 14.04 3.76 -2.13
N ASP A 293 14.61 4.00 -3.31
CA ASP A 293 14.34 5.20 -4.10
C ASP A 293 12.85 5.33 -4.47
N LEU A 294 12.21 4.25 -4.94
CA LEU A 294 10.77 4.23 -5.24
C LEU A 294 9.93 4.62 -4.01
N ILE A 295 10.22 4.04 -2.84
CA ILE A 295 9.52 4.35 -1.58
C ILE A 295 9.64 5.83 -1.26
N TYR A 296 10.84 6.40 -1.36
CA TYR A 296 11.06 7.83 -1.09
C TYR A 296 10.37 8.74 -2.11
N ARG A 297 10.47 8.45 -3.40
CA ARG A 297 9.81 9.23 -4.47
C ARG A 297 8.29 9.25 -4.30
N TYR A 298 7.67 8.10 -4.08
CA TYR A 298 6.24 8.02 -3.82
C TYR A 298 5.84 8.77 -2.53
N SER A 299 6.68 8.67 -1.49
CA SER A 299 6.40 9.27 -0.20
C SER A 299 6.34 10.80 -0.22
N GLU A 300 7.05 11.46 -1.14
CA GLU A 300 6.92 12.91 -1.34
C GLU A 300 5.46 13.29 -1.70
N ALA A 301 4.87 12.60 -2.68
CA ALA A 301 3.46 12.80 -3.06
C ALA A 301 2.48 12.37 -1.94
N MET A 302 2.80 11.31 -1.20
CA MET A 302 2.03 10.91 -0.03
C MET A 302 2.03 11.98 1.07
N ILE A 303 3.16 12.62 1.34
CA ILE A 303 3.30 13.69 2.34
C ILE A 303 2.49 14.92 1.94
N GLU A 304 2.46 15.28 0.67
CA GLU A 304 1.60 16.37 0.19
C GLU A 304 0.11 16.07 0.43
N ARG A 305 -0.33 14.86 0.07
CA ARG A 305 -1.70 14.40 0.35
C ARG A 305 -2.01 14.39 1.85
N LEU A 306 -1.08 13.94 2.69
CA LEU A 306 -1.22 13.93 4.14
C LEU A 306 -1.38 15.34 4.71
N ASN A 307 -0.55 16.29 4.29
CA ASN A 307 -0.65 17.69 4.71
C ASN A 307 -2.00 18.29 4.32
N ASN A 308 -2.49 17.99 3.12
CA ASN A 308 -3.82 18.43 2.68
C ASN A 308 -4.93 17.78 3.50
N ALA A 309 -4.83 16.50 3.82
CA ALA A 309 -5.81 15.78 4.63
C ALA A 309 -5.88 16.34 6.06
N LEU A 310 -4.74 16.64 6.70
CA LEU A 310 -4.68 17.24 8.03
C LEU A 310 -5.28 18.65 8.05
N ALA A 311 -4.99 19.47 7.03
CA ALA A 311 -5.51 20.83 6.93
C ALA A 311 -7.05 20.91 6.84
N HIS A 312 -7.70 19.86 6.33
CA HIS A 312 -9.16 19.82 6.11
C HIS A 312 -9.89 18.80 6.99
N GLY A 313 -9.23 18.18 7.97
CA GLY A 313 -9.86 17.20 8.86
C GLY A 313 -10.29 15.90 8.14
N HIS A 314 -9.56 15.51 7.09
CA HIS A 314 -9.83 14.34 6.26
C HIS A 314 -8.74 13.26 6.38
N LEU A 315 -8.05 13.21 7.53
CA LEU A 315 -6.98 12.25 7.79
C LEU A 315 -7.41 10.79 7.57
N ALA A 316 -8.68 10.46 7.84
CA ALA A 316 -9.24 9.13 7.62
C ALA A 316 -9.10 8.65 6.16
N ASN A 317 -9.04 9.56 5.18
CA ASN A 317 -8.90 9.21 3.76
C ASN A 317 -7.46 8.76 3.39
N MET A 318 -6.48 8.96 4.27
CA MET A 318 -5.11 8.52 4.07
C MET A 318 -4.88 7.06 4.46
N MET A 319 -5.88 6.42 5.08
CA MET A 319 -5.74 5.15 5.77
C MET A 319 -6.93 4.25 5.51
N VAL A 320 -6.67 2.95 5.47
CA VAL A 320 -7.74 1.95 5.51
C VAL A 320 -7.99 1.52 6.94
N LEU A 321 -9.17 1.88 7.44
CA LEU A 321 -9.57 1.56 8.81
C LEU A 321 -10.24 0.18 8.89
N GLU A 322 -10.16 -0.44 10.06
CA GLU A 322 -11.00 -1.58 10.37
C GLU A 322 -12.48 -1.18 10.33
N VAL A 323 -13.24 -1.83 9.46
CA VAL A 323 -14.70 -1.67 9.44
C VAL A 323 -15.25 -2.33 10.70
N VAL A 324 -15.53 -1.51 11.71
CA VAL A 324 -16.32 -1.91 12.87
C VAL A 324 -17.68 -2.36 12.34
N ALA A 325 -17.95 -3.67 12.34
CA ALA A 325 -19.22 -4.22 11.92
C ALA A 325 -20.34 -3.55 12.73
N ARG A 326 -21.01 -2.56 12.14
CA ARG A 326 -22.29 -2.07 12.62
C ARG A 326 -23.30 -3.16 12.27
N HIS A 327 -23.55 -4.06 13.23
CA HIS A 327 -24.82 -4.76 13.51
C HIS A 327 -24.58 -6.09 14.24
N LYS A 328 -24.38 -5.98 15.54
CA LYS A 328 -25.26 -6.55 16.57
C LYS A 328 -25.15 -5.59 17.74
N GLU A 329 -26.19 -5.46 18.56
CA GLU A 329 -26.04 -4.83 19.88
C GLU A 329 -24.83 -5.48 20.55
N ARG A 330 -23.71 -4.76 20.59
CA ARG A 330 -22.45 -5.29 21.07
C ARG A 330 -22.64 -5.56 22.56
N THR A 331 -22.60 -6.83 22.94
CA THR A 331 -22.17 -7.21 24.28
C THR A 331 -20.76 -6.62 24.48
N ILE A 332 -20.65 -5.73 25.46
CA ILE A 332 -19.47 -5.04 25.99
C ILE A 332 -18.31 -6.01 26.30
N LEU A 333 -18.57 -7.31 26.50
CA LEU A 333 -17.55 -8.31 26.84
C LEU A 333 -17.57 -9.50 25.86
N GLU A 334 -16.92 -9.36 24.70
CA GLU A 334 -16.48 -10.52 23.93
C GLU A 334 -15.12 -11.01 24.46
N LEU A 335 -14.75 -12.28 24.17
CA LEU A 335 -13.39 -12.81 24.35
C LEU A 335 -12.43 -12.20 23.30
N GLY A 336 -12.45 -10.87 23.15
CA GLY A 336 -11.57 -10.15 22.23
C GLY A 336 -10.13 -10.12 22.71
N TYR A 337 -9.21 -9.70 21.84
CA TYR A 337 -7.81 -9.56 22.17
C TYR A 337 -7.58 -8.34 23.08
N LYS A 338 -6.82 -8.55 24.16
CA LYS A 338 -6.36 -7.50 25.08
C LYS A 338 -5.61 -6.40 24.33
N MET A 339 -5.92 -5.13 24.60
CA MET A 339 -5.21 -4.02 24.00
C MET A 339 -3.79 -3.87 24.55
N ASN A 340 -2.89 -3.28 23.77
CA ASN A 340 -1.53 -3.07 24.24
C ASN A 340 -1.44 -1.90 25.24
N ASN A 341 -0.34 -1.83 26.00
CA ASN A 341 -0.14 -0.82 27.05
C ASN A 341 -0.26 0.64 26.57
N ARG A 342 0.11 0.94 25.31
CA ARG A 342 -0.02 2.31 24.77
C ARG A 342 -1.48 2.66 24.51
N ALA A 343 -2.22 1.76 23.87
CA ALA A 343 -3.67 1.91 23.65
C ALA A 343 -4.42 2.01 24.98
N PHE A 344 -4.08 1.15 25.95
CA PHE A 344 -4.69 1.16 27.29
C PHE A 344 -4.50 2.51 27.98
N ARG A 345 -3.28 3.06 27.99
CA ARG A 345 -2.99 4.37 28.61
C ARG A 345 -3.78 5.50 27.94
N PHE A 346 -3.97 5.43 26.63
CA PHE A 346 -4.76 6.42 25.90
C PHE A 346 -6.25 6.35 26.26
N VAL A 347 -6.82 5.15 26.26
CA VAL A 347 -8.22 4.93 26.67
C VAL A 347 -8.44 5.34 28.13
N TYR A 348 -7.52 4.94 29.03
CA TYR A 348 -7.52 5.35 30.43
C TYR A 348 -7.54 6.87 30.59
N LYS A 349 -6.66 7.58 29.89
CA LYS A 349 -6.61 9.04 29.90
C LYS A 349 -7.92 9.66 29.42
N LYS A 350 -8.51 9.16 28.31
CA LYS A 350 -9.80 9.67 27.81
C LYS A 350 -10.95 9.45 28.79
N ILE A 351 -10.98 8.31 29.48
CA ILE A 351 -12.02 8.01 30.48
C ILE A 351 -11.85 8.88 31.73
N THR A 352 -10.61 9.07 32.19
CA THR A 352 -10.31 9.91 33.36
C THR A 352 -10.51 11.40 33.10
N ASP A 353 -10.20 11.88 31.90
CA ASP A 353 -10.45 13.27 31.47
C ASP A 353 -11.96 13.54 31.23
N CYS A 354 -12.80 12.50 31.16
CA CYS A 354 -14.24 12.64 30.94
C CYS A 354 -14.98 12.91 32.26
N SER A 355 -15.65 14.07 32.34
CA SER A 355 -16.34 14.52 33.55
C SER A 355 -17.73 13.93 33.77
N THR A 356 -18.32 13.28 32.76
CA THR A 356 -19.70 12.75 32.81
C THR A 356 -19.72 11.23 32.73
N ILE A 357 -20.58 10.58 33.53
CA ILE A 357 -20.72 9.13 33.53
C ILE A 357 -21.23 8.61 32.19
N GLU A 358 -22.15 9.32 31.54
CA GLU A 358 -22.69 8.97 30.22
C GLU A 358 -21.58 8.98 29.17
N GLY A 359 -20.72 10.00 29.19
CA GLY A 359 -19.54 10.09 28.34
C GLY A 359 -18.56 8.94 28.59
N LYS A 360 -18.26 8.61 29.85
CA LYS A 360 -17.42 7.45 30.18
C LYS A 360 -18.02 6.15 29.65
N MET A 361 -19.35 5.97 29.70
CA MET A 361 -20.03 4.77 29.19
C MET A 361 -19.94 4.67 27.67
N ILE A 362 -20.05 5.80 26.96
CA ILE A 362 -19.85 5.85 25.50
C ILE A 362 -18.42 5.45 25.14
N LEU A 363 -17.41 5.96 25.86
CA LEU A 363 -16.00 5.62 25.62
C LEU A 363 -15.73 4.14 25.91
N LEU A 364 -16.29 3.60 26.99
CA LEU A 364 -16.24 2.18 27.34
C LEU A 364 -16.75 1.30 26.20
N LYS A 365 -17.97 1.56 25.72
CA LYS A 365 -18.58 0.82 24.60
C LYS A 365 -17.82 0.98 23.28
N LYS A 366 -17.13 2.12 23.11
CA LYS A 366 -16.38 2.43 21.88
C LYS A 366 -15.04 1.70 21.82
N TYR A 367 -14.31 1.61 22.94
CA TYR A 367 -12.91 1.18 22.94
C TYR A 367 -12.64 -0.18 23.60
N ILE A 368 -13.52 -0.67 24.47
CA ILE A 368 -13.29 -1.92 25.19
C ILE A 368 -13.96 -3.08 24.46
N ASN A 369 -13.13 -4.05 24.07
CA ASN A 369 -13.55 -5.24 23.32
C ASN A 369 -13.13 -6.56 24.01
N SER A 370 -12.44 -6.51 25.16
CA SER A 370 -12.00 -7.69 25.92
C SER A 370 -12.34 -7.56 27.40
N LEU A 371 -12.58 -8.70 28.05
CA LEU A 371 -12.79 -8.78 29.50
C LEU A 371 -11.56 -8.29 30.29
N ASP A 372 -10.37 -8.65 29.84
CA ASP A 372 -9.13 -8.26 30.53
C ASP A 372 -8.95 -6.74 30.54
N ASP A 373 -9.20 -6.05 29.42
CA ASP A 373 -9.12 -4.59 29.36
C ASP A 373 -10.19 -3.92 30.22
N PHE A 374 -11.40 -4.49 30.26
CA PHE A 374 -12.49 -4.00 31.09
C PHE A 374 -12.13 -4.09 32.58
N VAL A 375 -11.64 -5.25 33.02
CA VAL A 375 -11.22 -5.49 34.40
C VAL A 375 -10.02 -4.61 34.78
N ASP A 376 -9.04 -4.46 33.88
CA ASP A 376 -7.88 -3.60 34.13
C ASP A 376 -8.29 -2.12 34.27
N LEU A 377 -9.30 -1.65 33.52
CA LEU A 377 -9.87 -0.31 33.73
C LEU A 377 -10.60 -0.17 35.07
N LEU A 378 -11.35 -1.20 35.50
CA LEU A 378 -12.01 -1.20 36.80
C LEU A 378 -11.01 -1.18 37.96
N LYS A 379 -9.85 -1.81 37.80
CA LYS A 379 -8.72 -1.78 38.75
C LYS A 379 -7.95 -0.46 38.74
N ALA A 380 -8.06 0.34 37.67
CA ALA A 380 -7.31 1.58 37.51
C ALA A 380 -8.01 2.81 38.13
N ASP A 381 -9.01 2.61 38.99
CA ASP A 381 -9.77 3.65 39.68
C ASP A 381 -10.40 4.70 38.72
N CYS A 382 -10.87 4.26 37.54
CA CYS A 382 -11.54 5.16 36.58
C CYS A 382 -12.96 5.57 37.00
N PHE A 383 -13.55 4.82 37.92
CA PHE A 383 -14.94 4.94 38.36
C PHE A 383 -15.00 5.05 39.88
N TYR A 384 -15.92 5.86 40.39
CA TYR A 384 -16.07 6.08 41.82
C TYR A 384 -17.52 5.94 42.29
N ASN A 385 -17.71 5.36 43.48
CA ASN A 385 -19.00 5.30 44.17
C ASN A 385 -20.14 4.78 43.28
N LYS A 386 -21.15 5.63 43.02
CA LYS A 386 -22.35 5.29 42.23
C LYS A 386 -22.05 5.09 40.74
N GLU A 387 -20.88 5.50 40.24
CA GLU A 387 -20.50 5.25 38.84
C GLU A 387 -20.40 3.75 38.53
N TYR A 388 -20.00 2.93 39.50
CA TYR A 388 -20.00 1.47 39.35
C TYR A 388 -21.41 0.90 39.13
N ASP A 389 -22.44 1.43 39.82
CA ASP A 389 -23.83 1.00 39.62
C ASP A 389 -24.26 1.25 38.15
N TYR A 390 -23.84 2.37 37.54
CA TYR A 390 -24.12 2.66 36.12
C TYR A 390 -23.39 1.71 35.16
N VAL A 391 -22.12 1.40 35.45
CA VAL A 391 -21.33 0.43 34.66
C VAL A 391 -22.03 -0.93 34.67
N PHE A 392 -22.33 -1.47 35.86
CA PHE A 392 -22.91 -2.82 35.99
C PHE A 392 -24.33 -2.90 35.44
N ASN A 393 -25.13 -1.84 35.56
CA ASN A 393 -26.45 -1.77 34.93
C ASN A 393 -26.39 -1.82 33.40
N SER A 394 -25.27 -1.39 32.80
CA SER A 394 -25.08 -1.42 31.35
C SER A 394 -24.73 -2.81 30.79
N LEU A 395 -24.37 -3.75 31.67
CA LEU A 395 -23.97 -5.12 31.32
C LEU A 395 -25.17 -6.08 31.29
N GLY A 396 -25.16 -7.00 30.34
CA GLY A 396 -26.07 -8.14 30.26
C GLY A 396 -25.74 -9.26 31.26
N ASN A 397 -26.66 -10.20 31.47
CA ASN A 397 -26.48 -11.26 32.47
C ASN A 397 -25.28 -12.18 32.18
N LEU A 398 -24.99 -12.45 30.91
CA LEU A 398 -23.83 -13.25 30.50
C LEU A 398 -22.51 -12.54 30.82
N GLU A 399 -22.45 -11.24 30.56
CA GLU A 399 -21.28 -10.39 30.83
C GLU A 399 -20.99 -10.28 32.33
N LEU A 400 -22.06 -10.09 33.11
CA LEU A 400 -21.99 -10.10 34.57
C LEU A 400 -21.50 -11.46 35.08
N SER A 401 -21.98 -12.56 34.50
CA SER A 401 -21.52 -13.90 34.90
C SER A 401 -20.02 -14.09 34.66
N THR A 402 -19.51 -13.63 33.53
CA THR A 402 -18.08 -13.72 33.18
C THR A 402 -17.24 -12.83 34.10
N LEU A 403 -17.69 -11.60 34.39
CA LEU A 403 -17.01 -10.69 35.31
C LEU A 403 -16.95 -11.26 36.74
N ILE A 404 -18.04 -11.87 37.21
CA ILE A 404 -18.12 -12.53 38.52
C ILE A 404 -17.13 -13.69 38.60
N ILE A 405 -17.07 -14.53 37.57
CA ILE A 405 -16.10 -15.63 37.51
C ILE A 405 -14.70 -15.07 37.57
N HIS A 406 -14.35 -14.08 36.74
CA HIS A 406 -13.00 -13.52 36.71
C HIS A 406 -12.59 -12.89 38.06
N GLY A 407 -13.49 -12.16 38.73
CA GLY A 407 -13.20 -11.52 40.02
C GLY A 407 -13.16 -12.47 41.20
N PHE A 408 -13.97 -13.54 41.20
CA PHE A 408 -14.21 -14.37 42.38
C PHE A 408 -13.92 -15.87 42.18
N LYS A 409 -13.25 -16.27 41.10
CA LYS A 409 -12.94 -17.69 40.77
C LYS A 409 -12.36 -18.47 41.95
N GLU A 410 -11.38 -17.89 42.65
CA GLU A 410 -10.71 -18.53 43.80
C GLU A 410 -11.67 -18.82 44.97
N HIS A 411 -12.71 -18.00 45.13
CA HIS A 411 -13.75 -18.19 46.15
C HIS A 411 -14.75 -19.25 45.72
N MET A 412 -15.17 -19.22 44.45
CA MET A 412 -16.13 -20.19 43.89
C MET A 412 -15.57 -21.62 43.84
N LEU A 413 -14.28 -21.80 43.51
CA LEU A 413 -13.64 -23.13 43.41
C LEU A 413 -13.40 -23.84 44.75
N LYS A 414 -13.49 -23.14 45.89
CA LYS A 414 -13.27 -23.71 47.23
C LYS A 414 -14.53 -24.35 47.85
N GLY A 415 -15.55 -24.67 47.04
CA GLY A 415 -16.78 -25.35 47.47
C GLY A 415 -17.93 -24.40 47.81
N GLU A 416 -18.00 -23.23 47.17
CA GLU A 416 -19.09 -22.26 47.33
C GLU A 416 -20.00 -22.30 46.10
N ASP A 417 -20.75 -23.39 45.93
CA ASP A 417 -21.50 -23.70 44.70
C ASP A 417 -22.64 -22.70 44.34
N LYS A 418 -22.85 -21.65 45.14
CA LYS A 418 -23.93 -20.68 44.95
C LYS A 418 -23.47 -19.26 45.23
N LEU A 419 -23.65 -18.38 44.24
CA LEU A 419 -23.41 -16.94 44.30
C LEU A 419 -24.14 -16.28 45.48
N SER A 420 -25.33 -16.78 45.81
CA SER A 420 -26.10 -16.37 47.00
C SER A 420 -25.36 -16.60 48.34
N THR A 421 -24.51 -17.63 48.43
CA THR A 421 -23.66 -17.90 49.60
C THR A 421 -22.53 -16.89 49.70
N LEU A 422 -21.93 -16.52 48.55
CA LEU A 422 -20.86 -15.53 48.44
C LEU A 422 -21.34 -14.14 48.88
N LEU A 423 -22.57 -13.74 48.52
CA LEU A 423 -23.17 -12.46 48.93
C LEU A 423 -23.40 -12.33 50.46
N SER A 424 -23.47 -13.44 51.18
CA SER A 424 -23.78 -13.50 52.61
C SER A 424 -22.55 -13.44 53.53
N LYS A 425 -21.33 -13.60 52.98
CA LYS A 425 -20.08 -13.63 53.74
C LYS A 425 -19.34 -12.30 53.72
N THR A 426 -18.56 -12.05 54.75
CA THR A 426 -17.56 -10.97 54.80
C THR A 426 -16.32 -11.41 54.01
N ILE A 427 -16.18 -10.89 52.79
CA ILE A 427 -15.05 -11.16 51.90
C ILE A 427 -14.07 -10.00 52.00
N SER A 428 -12.77 -10.30 52.02
CA SER A 428 -11.72 -9.28 51.85
C SER A 428 -11.57 -9.00 50.36
N TYR A 429 -11.96 -7.81 49.92
CA TYR A 429 -11.82 -7.38 48.52
C TYR A 429 -10.41 -6.88 48.24
N ARG A 430 -9.86 -7.22 47.08
CA ARG A 430 -8.55 -6.72 46.60
C ARG A 430 -8.69 -5.36 45.92
N TYR A 431 -9.84 -5.09 45.31
CA TYR A 431 -10.11 -3.84 44.59
C TYR A 431 -11.49 -3.27 44.91
N ASP A 432 -11.65 -1.95 44.80
CA ASP A 432 -12.91 -1.25 45.12
C ASP A 432 -14.08 -1.69 44.23
N TRP A 433 -13.82 -2.03 42.97
CA TRP A 433 -14.84 -2.50 42.04
C TRP A 433 -15.44 -3.85 42.45
N GLU A 434 -14.68 -4.72 43.12
CA GLU A 434 -15.18 -6.02 43.60
C GLU A 434 -16.20 -5.82 44.71
N LYS A 435 -15.91 -4.91 45.64
CA LYS A 435 -16.84 -4.50 46.70
C LYS A 435 -18.09 -3.87 46.09
N ALA A 436 -17.91 -2.93 45.15
CA ALA A 436 -19.02 -2.27 44.47
C ALA A 436 -19.92 -3.27 43.72
N LEU A 437 -19.33 -4.28 43.07
CA LEU A 437 -20.08 -5.32 42.36
C LEU A 437 -20.92 -6.17 43.31
N ILE A 438 -20.38 -6.58 44.46
CA ILE A 438 -21.14 -7.33 45.47
C ILE A 438 -22.26 -6.47 46.07
N ASP A 439 -21.98 -5.22 46.40
CA ASP A 439 -22.97 -4.30 46.93
C ASP A 439 -24.08 -4.00 45.90
N TRP A 440 -23.75 -4.00 44.61
CA TRP A 440 -24.71 -3.88 43.52
C TRP A 440 -25.54 -5.16 43.34
N LEU A 441 -24.92 -6.34 43.37
CA LEU A 441 -25.62 -7.63 43.29
C LEU A 441 -26.64 -7.83 44.43
N LYS A 442 -26.36 -7.29 45.63
CA LYS A 442 -27.32 -7.30 46.76
C LYS A 442 -28.58 -6.47 46.51
N LYS A 443 -28.53 -5.48 45.60
CA LYS A 443 -29.66 -4.60 45.25
C LYS A 443 -30.55 -5.16 44.13
N LEU A 444 -30.10 -6.22 43.45
CA LEU A 444 -30.78 -6.80 42.29
C LEU A 444 -32.09 -7.49 42.66
N ASP A 445 -33.02 -7.56 41.70
CA ASP A 445 -34.23 -8.34 41.85
C ASP A 445 -33.92 -9.85 41.87
N LYS A 446 -34.76 -10.62 42.56
CA LYS A 446 -34.54 -12.06 42.76
C LYS A 446 -34.51 -12.85 41.45
N ASN A 447 -35.24 -12.43 40.41
CA ASN A 447 -35.34 -13.17 39.16
C ASN A 447 -34.04 -13.02 38.35
N ARG A 448 -33.58 -11.78 38.14
CA ARG A 448 -32.33 -11.52 37.42
C ARG A 448 -31.11 -12.07 38.16
N MET A 449 -31.15 -12.09 39.50
CA MET A 449 -30.12 -12.73 40.31
C MET A 449 -30.05 -14.25 40.03
N GLN A 450 -31.19 -14.94 40.00
CA GLN A 450 -31.23 -16.38 39.68
C GLN A 450 -30.70 -16.68 38.27
N ASP A 451 -31.03 -15.84 37.28
CA ASP A 451 -30.52 -15.99 35.91
C ASP A 451 -29.00 -15.85 35.83
N ILE A 452 -28.43 -14.87 36.54
CA ILE A 452 -26.97 -14.67 36.60
C ILE A 452 -26.30 -15.85 37.33
N GLU A 453 -26.87 -16.32 38.44
CA GLU A 453 -26.33 -17.45 39.21
C GLU A 453 -26.29 -18.75 38.38
N LEU A 454 -27.32 -18.98 37.55
CA LEU A 454 -27.35 -20.11 36.61
C LEU A 454 -26.23 -20.02 35.56
N LEU A 455 -26.02 -18.83 34.97
CA LEU A 455 -24.98 -18.61 33.97
C LEU A 455 -23.58 -18.72 34.58
N VAL A 456 -23.36 -18.24 35.80
CA VAL A 456 -22.09 -18.39 36.53
C VAL A 456 -21.78 -19.88 36.72
N TYR A 457 -22.76 -20.68 37.17
CA TYR A 457 -22.57 -22.12 37.35
C TYR A 457 -22.25 -22.83 36.03
N GLN A 458 -22.98 -22.54 34.95
CA GLN A 458 -22.74 -23.12 33.63
C GLN A 458 -21.35 -22.79 33.09
N ASN A 459 -20.91 -21.53 33.24
CA ASN A 459 -19.60 -21.08 32.76
C ASN A 459 -18.43 -21.63 33.60
N LEU A 460 -18.60 -21.77 34.92
CA LEU A 460 -17.59 -22.39 35.79
C LEU A 460 -17.36 -23.86 35.43
N VAL A 461 -18.43 -24.62 35.15
CA VAL A 461 -18.33 -26.05 34.79
C VAL A 461 -17.60 -26.24 33.46
N ASN A 462 -17.80 -25.34 32.50
CA ASN A 462 -17.14 -25.40 31.19
C ASN A 462 -15.64 -25.04 31.22
N GLU A 463 -15.15 -24.31 32.24
CA GLU A 463 -13.72 -23.98 32.40
C GLU A 463 -12.93 -25.03 33.19
N ILE A 464 -13.60 -25.99 33.84
CA ILE A 464 -12.98 -27.05 34.67
C ILE A 464 -12.74 -28.33 33.86
N ILE A 465 -13.34 -28.46 32.67
CA ILE A 465 -13.08 -29.51 31.66
C ILE A 465 -11.98 -29.02 30.72
#